data_AF-A0AAD7KNU5-F1
#
_entry.id   AF-A0AAD7KNU5-F1
#
_cell.length_a   1.000
_cell.length_b   1.000
_cell.length_c   1.000
_cell.angle_alpha   90.00
_cell.angle_beta   90.00
_cell.angle_gamma   90.00
#
_symmetry.space_group_name_H-M   'P 1'
#
loop_
_entity.id
_entity.type
_entity.pdbx_description
1 polymer ?
#
loop_
_entity_poly.entity_id
_entity_poly.type
_entity_poly.pdbx_seq_one_letter_code
_entity_poly.pdbx_strand_id
1 'polypeptide(L)' 'MEEIVDWGELLFRSTEPNEKPKVFRLLHGEDTYFEVLLEITREGFSIFQFTQGWTNFAHSTGLVVGDCVLFELIGSNP' A
#
# COMPACT_ATOMS: atom_id res chain seq x y z
N MET A 1 -17.48 -20.22 2.64
CA MET A 1 -17.90 -18.81 2.46
C MET A 1 -16.70 -18.02 2.95
N GLU A 2 -15.84 -17.59 2.04
CA GLU A 2 -14.68 -16.76 2.41
C GLU A 2 -15.21 -15.32 2.53
N GLU A 3 -15.21 -14.78 3.75
CA GLU A 3 -15.47 -13.37 3.95
C GLU A 3 -14.39 -12.60 3.21
N ILE A 4 -14.80 -11.80 2.22
CA ILE A 4 -13.95 -10.75 1.67
C ILE A 4 -13.83 -9.72 2.78
N VAL A 5 -12.78 -9.84 3.59
CA VAL A 5 -12.43 -8.83 4.59
C VAL A 5 -11.91 -7.62 3.82
N ASP A 6 -12.69 -6.55 3.83
CA ASP A 6 -12.25 -5.23 3.35
C ASP A 6 -11.20 -4.71 4.33
N TRP A 7 -9.95 -4.73 3.90
CA TRP A 7 -8.79 -4.31 4.70
C TRP A 7 -8.64 -2.79 4.79
N GLY A 8 -9.58 -2.02 4.23
CA GLY A 8 -9.55 -0.57 4.19
C GLY A 8 -8.54 -0.02 3.17
N GLU A 9 -8.77 1.22 2.74
CA GLU A 9 -7.91 1.93 1.80
C GLU A 9 -6.83 2.71 2.57
N LEU A 10 -5.54 2.45 2.28
CA LEU A 10 -4.45 3.29 2.77
C LEU A 10 -4.30 4.51 1.87
N LEU A 11 -4.84 5.66 2.30
CA LEU A 11 -4.92 6.87 1.49
C LEU A 11 -3.67 7.75 1.62
N PHE A 12 -2.93 7.96 0.53
CA PHE A 12 -1.92 9.04 0.43
C PHE A 12 -2.47 10.20 -0.42
N ARG A 13 -1.90 11.41 -0.23
CA ARG A 13 -2.20 12.60 -1.06
C ARG A 13 -0.92 13.06 -1.74
N SER A 14 -0.99 13.35 -3.04
CA SER A 14 0.09 13.97 -3.81
C SER A 14 -0.42 15.27 -4.42
N THR A 15 0.49 16.24 -4.54
CA THR A 15 0.25 17.50 -5.26
C THR A 15 0.51 17.38 -6.75
N GLU A 16 1.05 16.25 -7.24
CA GLU A 16 1.35 16.05 -8.64
C GLU A 16 0.11 15.53 -9.41
N PRO A 17 -0.43 16.32 -10.37
CA PRO A 17 -1.71 16.03 -11.00
C PRO A 17 -1.65 14.88 -12.02
N ASN A 18 -0.47 14.36 -12.37
CA ASN A 18 -0.25 13.35 -13.41
C ASN A 18 0.66 12.21 -12.96
N GLU A 19 0.66 11.93 -11.66
CA GLU A 19 1.36 10.77 -11.14
C GLU A 19 0.74 9.50 -11.77
N LYS A 20 1.60 8.55 -12.16
CA LYS A 20 1.19 7.26 -12.74
C LYS A 20 1.15 6.21 -11.63
N PRO A 21 0.41 5.10 -11.82
CA PRO A 21 0.52 3.97 -10.91
C PRO A 21 1.99 3.55 -10.75
N LYS A 22 2.40 3.30 -9.50
CA LYS A 22 3.78 2.94 -9.14
C LYS A 22 3.76 1.65 -8.35
N VAL A 23 4.68 0.74 -8.66
CA VAL A 23 4.91 -0.45 -7.85
C VAL A 23 5.87 -0.08 -6.72
N PHE A 24 5.44 -0.27 -5.48
CA PHE A 24 6.26 -0.17 -4.29
C PHE A 24 6.73 -1.56 -3.86
N ARG A 25 7.93 -1.62 -3.30
CA ARG A 25 8.42 -2.81 -2.60
C ARG A 25 8.29 -2.57 -1.10
N LEU A 26 7.39 -3.31 -0.46
CA LEU A 26 7.30 -3.33 0.99
C LEU A 26 8.26 -4.38 1.51
N LEU A 27 9.29 -3.95 2.24
CA LEU A 27 10.24 -4.85 2.88
C LEU A 27 9.61 -5.44 4.15
N HIS A 28 9.79 -6.74 4.36
CA HIS A 28 9.37 -7.45 5.56
C HIS A 28 10.52 -8.33 6.04
N GLY A 29 11.12 -7.98 7.18
CA GLY A 29 12.35 -8.61 7.65
C GLY A 29 13.55 -8.26 6.77
N GLU A 30 14.62 -9.06 6.86
CA GLU A 30 15.90 -8.76 6.21
C GLU A 30 15.91 -9.07 4.70
N ASP A 31 15.22 -10.14 4.27
CA ASP A 31 15.37 -10.69 2.91
C ASP A 31 14.06 -10.85 2.13
N THR A 32 12.91 -10.45 2.69
CA THR A 32 11.61 -10.61 2.01
C THR A 32 11.01 -9.27 1.63
N TYR A 33 10.38 -9.22 0.45
CA TYR A 33 9.63 -8.06 0.02
C TYR A 33 8.36 -8.45 -0.73
N PHE A 34 7.41 -7.52 -0.75
CA PHE A 34 6.15 -7.63 -1.48
C PHE A 34 6.03 -6.48 -2.47
N GLU A 35 5.74 -6.81 -3.72
CA GLU A 35 5.41 -5.81 -4.73
C GLU A 35 3.94 -5.43 -4.59
N VAL A 36 3.69 -4.15 -4.33
CA VAL A 36 2.36 -3.60 -4.09
C VAL A 36 2.12 -2.42 -5.03
N LEU A 37 1.04 -2.46 -5.77
CA LEU A 37 0.67 -1.41 -6.70
C LEU A 37 0.04 -0.24 -5.93
N LEU A 38 0.58 0.96 -6.11
CA LEU A 38 -0.04 2.21 -5.70
C LEU A 38 -0.87 2.76 -6.88
N GLU A 39 -2.18 2.69 -6.77
CA GLU A 39 -3.13 3.24 -7.75
C GLU A 39 -3.66 4.60 -7.32
N ILE A 40 -4.07 5.40 -8.30
CA ILE A 40 -4.53 6.77 -8.09
C ILE A 40 -5.99 6.86 -8.50
N THR A 41 -6.85 7.16 -7.54
CA THR A 41 -8.25 7.48 -7.77
C THR A 41 -8.42 8.99 -7.77
N ARG A 42 -9.16 9.53 -8.73
CA ARG A 42 -9.39 10.99 -8.87
C ARG A 42 -10.86 11.30 -8.61
N GLU A 43 -11.16 11.73 -7.38
CA GLU A 43 -12.49 12.23 -7.00
C GLU A 43 -12.37 13.64 -6.42
N GLY A 44 -12.23 14.65 -7.29
CA GLY A 44 -12.02 16.06 -6.88
C GLY A 44 -10.63 16.36 -6.30
N PHE A 45 -9.91 15.34 -5.81
CA PHE A 45 -8.50 15.34 -5.42
C PHE A 45 -7.88 13.97 -5.72
N SER A 46 -6.54 13.91 -5.79
CA SER A 46 -5.81 12.65 -6.01
C SER A 46 -5.72 11.87 -4.70
N ILE A 47 -6.32 10.68 -4.69
CA ILE A 47 -6.20 9.66 -3.64
C ILE A 47 -5.27 8.57 -4.15
N PHE A 48 -4.33 8.14 -3.32
CA PHE A 48 -3.43 7.04 -3.62
C PHE A 48 -3.75 5.88 -2.70
N GLN A 49 -3.83 4.66 -3.24
CA GLN A 49 -4.14 3.47 -2.47
C GLN A 49 -3.27 2.29 -2.90
N PHE A 50 -2.84 1.49 -1.93
CA PHE A 50 -2.24 0.19 -2.22
C PHE A 50 -3.32 -0.81 -2.60
N THR A 51 -3.24 -1.37 -3.80
CA THR A 51 -4.25 -2.31 -4.31
C THR A 51 -3.64 -3.69 -4.55
N GLN A 52 -3.24 -3.99 -5.79
CA GLN A 52 -2.67 -5.30 -6.14
C GLN A 52 -1.44 -5.59 -5.27
N GLY A 53 -1.40 -6.78 -4.66
CA GLY A 53 -0.29 -7.21 -3.79
C GLY A 53 -0.47 -6.87 -2.30
N TRP A 54 -1.36 -5.95 -1.95
CA TRP A 54 -1.62 -5.56 -0.55
C TRP A 54 -2.16 -6.73 0.28
N THR A 55 -3.15 -7.47 -0.22
CA THR A 55 -3.73 -8.62 0.49
C THR A 55 -2.69 -9.70 0.76
N ASN A 56 -1.76 -9.93 -0.17
CA ASN A 56 -0.68 -10.90 0.04
C ASN A 56 0.27 -10.46 1.15
N PHE A 57 0.62 -9.17 1.18
CA PHE A 57 1.40 -8.60 2.27
C PHE A 57 0.68 -8.75 3.62
N ALA A 58 -0.60 -8.36 3.69
CA ALA A 58 -1.39 -8.43 4.91
C ALA A 58 -1.49 -9.88 5.44
N HIS A 59 -1.81 -10.83 4.57
CA HIS A 59 -1.87 -12.24 4.96
C HIS A 59 -0.51 -12.80 5.41
N SER A 60 0.58 -12.44 4.73
CA SER A 60 1.93 -12.93 5.07
C SER A 60 2.48 -12.40 6.40
N THR A 61 2.03 -11.21 6.81
CA THR A 61 2.43 -10.56 8.05
C THR A 61 1.47 -10.86 9.20
N GLY A 62 0.36 -11.56 8.92
CA GLY A 62 -0.68 -11.85 9.91
C GLY A 62 -1.45 -10.61 10.34
N LEU A 63 -1.45 -9.56 9.53
CA LEU A 63 -2.20 -8.32 9.77
C LEU A 63 -3.69 -8.63 9.91
N VAL A 64 -4.32 -8.11 10.97
CA VAL A 64 -5.78 -8.19 11.23
C VAL A 64 -6.41 -6.80 11.37
N VAL A 65 -7.71 -6.69 11.10
CA VAL A 65 -8.44 -5.42 11.25
C VAL A 65 -8.30 -4.94 12.70
N GLY A 66 -7.83 -3.70 12.87
CA GLY A 66 -7.53 -3.10 14.17
C GLY A 66 -6.04 -3.01 14.48
N ASP A 67 -5.20 -3.72 13.72
CA ASP A 67 -3.75 -3.55 13.80
C ASP A 67 -3.30 -2.22 13.18
N CYS A 68 -2.13 -1.74 13.63
CA CYS A 68 -1.47 -0.57 13.08
C CYS A 68 -0.25 -1.01 12.24
N VAL A 69 -0.12 -0.44 11.05
CA VAL A 69 1.08 -0.62 10.19
C VAL A 69 1.86 0.68 10.15
N LEU A 70 3.16 0.61 10.41
CA LEU A 70 4.10 1.72 10.26
C LEU A 70 4.95 1.48 9.01
N PHE A 71 5.01 2.47 8.12
CA PHE A 71 5.87 2.45 6.95
C PHE A 71 7.02 3.44 7.12
N GLU A 72 8.23 2.98 6.81
CA GLU A 72 9.42 3.83 6.68
C GLU A 72 9.86 3.85 5.22
N LEU A 73 10.12 5.04 4.69
CA LEU A 73 10.72 5.19 3.37
C LEU A 73 12.23 4.96 3.46
N ILE A 74 12.70 3.84 2.95
CA ILE A 74 14.12 3.49 2.94
C ILE A 74 14.75 3.95 1.62
N GLY A 75 15.87 4.67 1.70
CA GLY A 75 16.65 5.05 0.53
C GLY A 75 16.20 6.34 -0.17
N SER A 76 15.73 7.34 0.58
CA SER A 76 15.64 8.70 0.07
C SER A 76 17.06 9.27 -0.10
N ASN A 77 17.64 9.15 -1.29
CA ASN A 77 18.78 10.00 -1.64
C ASN A 77 18.23 11.43 -1.87
N PRO A 78 18.69 12.46 -1.13
CA PRO A 78 18.27 13.84 -1.34
C PRO A 78 18.67 14.38 -2.72
#